data_AF-A0A1C3RJL5-F1
#
_entry.id   AF-A0A1C3RJL5-F1
#
_cell.length_a   1.000
_cell.length_b   1.000
_cell.length_c   1.000
_cell.angle_alpha   90.00
_cell.angle_beta   90.00
_cell.angle_gamma   90.00
#
_symmetry.space_group_name_H-M   'P 1'
#
loop_
_entity.id
_entity.type
_entity.pdbx_description
1 polymer ?
#
loop_
_entity_poly.entity_id
_entity_poly.type
_entity_poly.pdbx_seq_one_letter_code
_entity_poly.pdbx_strand_id
1 'polypeptide(L)'
;MSDYLRKYQAVHTSHTHDDFHQIILPITGKLELEIEGLGGDVNGRTIGIVTSGEKHAFRAKGKNNFLVLDIHNEKIDQNLEEVWARAIEEPFHSMSEALLSLTDYAAFCAQEKMPHNWLETWQQLFLTTLECDLVNDLPALPARIDKAIKYMQANMGSQVRNLDLANAACLSPARFYELFQHSTGISPQQYLTQCRLKMAKRLILQGESLSFVADEVGFSDQSSFGRAFQKAYGLSPGQWRKQESETKKS
;
A
#
# COMPACT_ATOMS: atom_id res chain seq x y z
N MET A 1 8.96 20.53 2.85
CA MET A 1 8.19 19.35 3.30
C MET A 1 6.83 19.21 2.62
N SER A 2 6.18 20.31 2.19
CA SER A 2 4.87 20.26 1.49
C SER A 2 4.91 19.77 0.04
N ASP A 3 6.10 19.72 -0.61
CA ASP A 3 6.16 19.55 -2.06
C ASP A 3 6.05 18.10 -2.56
N TYR A 4 6.28 17.12 -1.67
CA TYR A 4 6.27 15.68 -2.01
C TYR A 4 4.94 14.97 -1.71
N LEU A 5 4.12 15.51 -0.81
CA LEU A 5 2.81 14.95 -0.49
C LEU A 5 1.73 15.70 -1.27
N ARG A 6 1.25 15.12 -2.36
CA ARG A 6 0.25 15.76 -3.23
C ARG A 6 -1.14 15.17 -2.99
N LYS A 7 -2.11 16.05 -2.75
CA LYS A 7 -3.54 15.73 -2.84
C LYS A 7 -4.01 16.04 -4.25
N TYR A 8 -4.51 15.02 -4.96
CA TYR A 8 -5.00 15.21 -6.31
C TYR A 8 -6.49 15.55 -6.30
N GLN A 9 -6.82 16.71 -6.87
CA GLN A 9 -8.21 17.12 -7.09
C GLN A 9 -8.75 16.50 -8.38
N ALA A 10 -10.08 16.43 -8.50
CA ALA A 10 -10.81 15.80 -9.61
C ALA A 10 -10.76 16.62 -10.92
N VAL A 11 -9.56 16.95 -11.39
CA VAL A 11 -9.36 17.70 -12.64
C VAL A 11 -8.54 16.83 -13.59
N HIS A 12 -9.00 16.73 -14.84
CA HIS A 12 -8.20 16.22 -15.95
C HIS A 12 -7.10 17.23 -16.24
N THR A 13 -5.90 16.99 -15.73
CA THR A 13 -4.74 17.81 -16.06
C THR A 13 -3.73 16.90 -16.75
N SER A 14 -3.41 17.22 -18.00
CA SER A 14 -2.37 16.56 -18.77
C SER A 14 -1.08 17.34 -18.60
N HIS A 15 -0.04 16.71 -18.06
CA HIS A 15 1.25 17.33 -17.78
C HIS A 15 2.38 16.53 -18.45
N THR A 16 3.51 17.21 -18.63
CA THR A 16 4.78 16.62 -19.10
C THR A 16 5.90 17.28 -18.29
N HIS A 17 6.89 16.49 -17.90
CA HIS A 17 8.06 16.96 -17.16
C HIS A 17 9.29 16.33 -17.81
N ASP A 18 10.27 17.15 -18.21
CA ASP A 18 11.43 16.69 -18.98
C ASP A 18 12.71 16.55 -18.12
N ASP A 19 12.65 17.01 -16.86
CA ASP A 19 13.83 17.13 -15.98
C ASP A 19 13.89 16.08 -14.85
N PHE A 20 12.83 15.28 -14.67
CA PHE A 20 12.73 14.29 -13.60
C PHE A 20 11.75 13.16 -13.93
N HIS A 21 12.01 11.98 -13.36
CA HIS A 21 11.07 10.87 -13.29
C HIS A 21 10.17 11.02 -12.07
N GLN A 22 8.93 10.56 -12.14
CA GLN A 22 7.98 10.67 -11.05
C GLN A 22 7.48 9.28 -10.63
N ILE A 23 7.58 8.97 -9.33
CA ILE A 23 6.96 7.77 -8.75
C ILE A 23 5.76 8.19 -7.91
N ILE A 24 4.60 7.62 -8.21
CA ILE A 24 3.32 7.92 -7.57
C ILE A 24 2.92 6.74 -6.68
N LEU A 25 2.89 7.00 -5.37
CA LEU A 25 2.66 6.01 -4.33
C LEU A 25 1.29 6.22 -3.66
N PRO A 26 0.47 5.17 -3.53
CA PRO A 26 -0.87 5.25 -2.95
C PRO A 26 -0.83 5.26 -1.42
N ILE A 27 -1.32 6.33 -0.78
CA ILE A 27 -1.56 6.35 0.68
C ILE A 27 -3.03 6.03 0.98
N THR A 28 -3.96 6.74 0.34
CA THR A 28 -5.41 6.49 0.42
C THR A 28 -6.10 6.78 -0.91
N GLY A 29 -7.17 6.03 -1.20
CA GLY A 29 -7.96 6.22 -2.41
C GLY A 29 -7.38 5.50 -3.63
N LYS A 30 -7.87 5.91 -4.80
CA LYS A 30 -7.54 5.37 -6.12
C LYS A 30 -7.34 6.54 -7.09
N LEU A 31 -6.29 6.45 -7.90
CA LEU A 31 -5.96 7.37 -8.98
C LEU A 31 -5.97 6.58 -10.28
N GLU A 32 -6.86 6.95 -11.19
CA GLU A 32 -6.77 6.50 -12.58
C GLU A 32 -5.71 7.38 -13.26
N LEU A 33 -4.74 6.74 -13.90
CA LEU A 33 -3.61 7.40 -14.54
C LEU A 33 -3.46 6.82 -15.94
N GLU A 34 -3.17 7.68 -16.90
CA GLU A 34 -2.85 7.32 -18.28
C GLU A 34 -1.48 7.91 -18.59
N ILE A 35 -0.55 7.09 -19.08
CA ILE A 35 0.84 7.48 -19.41
C ILE A 35 1.09 7.00 -20.83
N GLU A 36 1.35 7.92 -21.77
CA GLU A 36 1.51 7.64 -23.22
C GLU A 36 0.45 6.65 -23.78
N GLY A 37 -0.81 6.83 -23.38
CA GLY A 37 -1.94 5.99 -23.82
C GLY A 37 -2.11 4.66 -23.08
N LEU A 38 -1.19 4.31 -22.18
CA LEU A 38 -1.33 3.18 -21.25
C LEU A 38 -2.10 3.62 -20.01
N GLY A 39 -3.35 3.16 -19.90
CA GLY A 39 -4.21 3.42 -18.74
C GLY A 39 -4.03 2.38 -17.63
N GLY A 40 -4.00 2.84 -16.38
CA GLY A 40 -3.89 2.00 -15.20
C GLY A 40 -4.36 2.67 -13.91
N ASP A 41 -4.40 1.86 -12.85
CA ASP A 41 -4.95 2.26 -11.56
C ASP A 41 -3.88 2.26 -10.48
N VAL A 42 -3.51 3.43 -9.98
CA VAL A 42 -2.67 3.57 -8.77
C VAL A 42 -3.58 3.51 -7.55
N ASN A 43 -3.43 2.45 -6.76
CA ASN A 43 -4.28 2.12 -5.62
C ASN A 43 -3.45 1.36 -4.59
N GLY A 44 -3.96 1.07 -3.39
CA GLY A 44 -3.18 0.59 -2.24
C GLY A 44 -2.13 -0.54 -2.40
N ARG A 45 -1.99 -1.21 -3.54
CA ARG A 45 -0.86 -2.09 -3.88
C ARG A 45 -0.16 -1.82 -5.21
N THR A 46 -0.65 -0.87 -6.00
CA THR A 46 -0.12 -0.56 -7.33
C THR A 46 0.45 0.85 -7.32
N ILE A 47 1.69 1.00 -7.77
CA ILE A 47 2.34 2.29 -8.00
C ILE A 47 2.25 2.65 -9.48
N GLY A 48 2.34 3.94 -9.76
CA GLY A 48 2.54 4.45 -11.12
C GLY A 48 3.92 5.07 -11.22
N ILE A 49 4.68 4.73 -12.25
CA ILE A 49 5.95 5.36 -12.57
C ILE A 49 5.78 6.11 -13.88
N VAL A 50 6.02 7.42 -13.85
CA VAL A 50 6.01 8.30 -15.02
C VAL A 50 7.46 8.63 -15.31
N THR A 51 7.99 8.19 -16.45
CA THR A 51 9.35 8.56 -16.85
C THR A 51 9.40 9.96 -17.41
N SER A 52 10.59 10.58 -17.33
CA SER A 52 10.79 11.92 -17.88
C SER A 52 10.45 11.97 -19.38
N GLY A 53 9.75 13.03 -19.81
CA GLY A 53 9.30 13.22 -21.20
C GLY A 53 7.95 12.58 -21.55
N GLU A 54 7.41 11.70 -20.70
CA GLU A 54 6.12 11.04 -20.96
C GLU A 54 4.93 11.96 -20.64
N LYS A 55 3.99 12.07 -21.58
CA LYS A 55 2.71 12.71 -21.32
C LYS A 55 1.87 11.81 -20.45
N HIS A 56 1.31 12.39 -19.41
CA HIS A 56 0.40 11.69 -18.53
C HIS A 56 -0.81 12.54 -18.18
N ALA A 57 -1.93 11.87 -17.94
CA ALA A 57 -3.17 12.45 -17.47
C ALA A 57 -3.71 11.63 -16.30
N PHE A 58 -4.25 12.31 -15.29
CA PHE A 58 -4.77 11.62 -14.11
C PHE A 58 -6.20 12.04 -13.77
N ARG A 59 -6.91 11.14 -13.09
CA ARG A 59 -8.24 11.38 -12.55
C ARG A 59 -8.39 10.68 -11.21
N ALA A 60 -8.71 11.46 -10.18
CA ALA A 60 -9.00 10.94 -8.85
C ALA A 60 -10.49 11.15 -8.50
N LYS A 61 -11.12 10.16 -7.85
CA LYS A 61 -12.48 10.27 -7.31
C LYS A 61 -12.46 10.07 -5.80
N GLY A 62 -13.25 10.87 -5.07
CA GLY A 62 -13.38 10.75 -3.61
C GLY A 62 -12.14 11.19 -2.83
N LYS A 63 -12.08 10.82 -1.53
CA LYS A 63 -10.93 11.12 -0.66
C LYS A 63 -9.71 10.32 -1.12
N ASN A 64 -8.66 11.05 -1.49
CA ASN A 64 -7.44 10.44 -1.97
C ASN A 64 -6.21 11.20 -1.44
N ASN A 65 -5.10 10.47 -1.26
CA ASN A 65 -3.83 11.01 -0.82
C ASN A 65 -2.71 10.14 -1.41
N PHE A 66 -1.73 10.77 -2.03
CA PHE A 66 -0.62 10.10 -2.70
C PHE A 66 0.70 10.75 -2.28
N LEU A 67 1.73 9.94 -2.17
CA LEU A 67 3.10 10.41 -2.06
C LEU A 67 3.70 10.42 -3.46
N VAL A 68 4.35 11.53 -3.82
CA VAL A 68 4.93 11.75 -5.13
C VAL A 68 6.41 12.00 -4.96
N LEU A 69 7.21 11.16 -5.58
CA LEU A 69 8.66 11.29 -5.57
C LEU A 69 9.13 11.78 -6.92
N ASP A 70 9.72 12.96 -6.93
CA ASP A 70 10.36 13.54 -8.10
C ASP A 70 11.85 13.17 -8.04
N ILE A 71 12.30 12.33 -8.99
CA ILE A 71 13.68 11.82 -9.11
C ILE A 71 14.35 12.55 -10.26
N HIS A 72 15.17 13.55 -9.94
CA HIS A 72 15.90 14.32 -10.94
C HIS A 72 16.97 13.49 -11.65
N ASN A 73 17.11 13.72 -12.96
CA ASN A 73 18.01 12.95 -13.81
C ASN A 73 19.48 12.99 -13.36
N GLU A 74 19.91 14.09 -12.74
CA GLU A 74 21.27 14.26 -12.20
C GLU A 74 21.58 13.33 -11.02
N LYS A 75 20.56 12.74 -10.39
CA LYS A 75 20.67 11.81 -9.24
C LYS A 75 20.42 10.36 -9.63
N ILE A 76 20.25 10.05 -10.93
CA ILE A 76 20.09 8.68 -11.39
C ILE A 76 21.45 7.99 -11.27
N ASP A 77 21.57 7.12 -10.29
CA ASP A 77 22.66 6.17 -10.21
C ASP A 77 22.46 5.08 -11.27
N GLN A 78 23.53 4.39 -11.70
CA GLN A 78 23.48 3.35 -12.75
C GLN A 78 22.43 2.25 -12.46
N ASN A 79 22.16 2.04 -11.18
CA ASN A 79 21.22 1.07 -10.65
C ASN A 79 19.74 1.34 -10.99
N LEU A 80 19.36 2.57 -11.36
CA LEU A 80 17.95 2.91 -11.64
C LEU A 80 17.60 2.96 -13.13
N GLU A 81 18.59 2.88 -14.04
CA GLU A 81 18.34 2.92 -15.48
C GLU A 81 17.37 1.80 -15.93
N GLU A 82 17.53 0.61 -15.38
CA GLU A 82 16.69 -0.55 -15.72
C GLU A 82 15.27 -0.42 -15.17
N VAL A 83 15.10 0.20 -13.99
CA VAL A 83 13.78 0.55 -13.43
C VAL A 83 13.03 1.48 -14.38
N TRP A 84 13.70 2.50 -14.92
CA TRP A 84 13.08 3.44 -15.84
C TRP A 84 12.78 2.82 -17.19
N ALA A 85 13.69 2.01 -17.75
CA ALA A 85 13.44 1.27 -18.98
C ALA A 85 12.21 0.37 -18.86
N ARG A 86 12.08 -0.34 -17.74
CA ARG A 86 10.93 -1.19 -17.45
C ARG A 86 9.63 -0.40 -17.31
N ALA A 87 9.68 0.76 -16.66
CA ALA A 87 8.53 1.62 -16.46
C ALA A 87 7.97 2.23 -17.76
N ILE A 88 8.79 2.39 -18.81
CA ILE A 88 8.31 2.82 -20.14
C ILE A 88 7.38 1.74 -20.74
N GLU A 89 7.72 0.46 -20.57
CA GLU A 89 6.92 -0.64 -21.10
C GLU A 89 5.72 -0.98 -20.19
N GLU A 90 5.94 -0.97 -18.88
CA GLU A 90 4.96 -1.34 -17.86
C GLU A 90 4.87 -0.28 -16.76
N PRO A 91 4.24 0.89 -16.99
CA PRO A 91 4.28 2.00 -16.03
C PRO A 91 3.56 1.73 -14.70
N PHE A 92 2.83 0.62 -14.58
CA PHE A 92 2.05 0.25 -13.40
C PHE A 92 2.56 -1.04 -12.77
N HIS A 93 3.12 -0.93 -11.57
CA HIS A 93 3.74 -2.07 -10.88
C HIS A 93 3.03 -2.42 -9.58
N SER A 94 2.90 -3.72 -9.31
CA SER A 94 2.43 -4.20 -8.01
C SER A 94 3.58 -4.19 -7.02
N MET A 95 3.37 -3.57 -5.86
CA MET A 95 4.36 -3.50 -4.79
C MET A 95 4.45 -4.84 -4.03
N SER A 96 5.68 -5.25 -3.73
CA SER A 96 5.94 -6.24 -2.67
C SER A 96 5.56 -5.70 -1.28
N GLU A 97 5.53 -6.60 -0.30
CA GLU A 97 5.29 -6.23 1.10
C GLU A 97 6.37 -5.29 1.65
N ALA A 98 7.61 -5.38 1.14
CA ALA A 98 8.68 -4.47 1.53
C ALA A 98 8.38 -3.03 1.08
N LEU A 99 8.05 -2.83 -0.20
CA LEU A 99 7.66 -1.52 -0.73
C LEU A 99 6.40 -0.96 -0.07
N LEU A 100 5.42 -1.83 0.23
CA LEU A 100 4.24 -1.43 0.98
C LEU A 100 4.57 -0.93 2.39
N SER A 101 5.43 -1.65 3.10
CA SER A 101 5.86 -1.28 4.45
C SER A 101 6.62 0.04 4.44
N LEU A 102 7.49 0.27 3.46
CA LEU A 102 8.20 1.53 3.28
C LEU A 102 7.25 2.68 2.94
N THR A 103 6.24 2.43 2.11
CA THR A 103 5.21 3.43 1.77
C THR A 103 4.36 3.80 2.99
N ASP A 104 3.93 2.81 3.78
CA ASP A 104 3.21 3.04 5.04
C ASP A 104 4.07 3.83 6.03
N TYR A 105 5.37 3.50 6.13
CA TYR A 105 6.31 4.20 7.00
C TYR A 105 6.47 5.66 6.60
N ALA A 106 6.66 5.97 5.31
CA ALA A 106 6.71 7.35 4.84
C ALA A 106 5.40 8.10 5.09
N ALA A 107 4.25 7.45 4.90
CA ALA A 107 2.94 8.04 5.18
C ALA A 107 2.76 8.37 6.67
N PHE A 108 3.33 7.55 7.57
CA PHE A 108 3.39 7.83 9.00
C PHE A 108 4.33 8.98 9.31
N CYS A 109 5.58 8.94 8.82
CA CYS A 109 6.59 9.97 9.01
C CYS A 109 6.14 11.35 8.48
N ALA A 110 5.38 11.39 7.39
CA ALA A 110 4.84 12.64 6.84
C ALA A 110 3.84 13.35 7.77
N GLN A 111 3.31 12.66 8.78
CA GLN A 111 2.39 13.22 9.77
C GLN A 111 3.12 13.68 11.05
N GLU A 112 4.41 13.40 11.18
CA GLU A 112 5.20 13.59 12.41
C GLU A 112 6.34 14.60 12.21
N LYS A 113 6.85 15.18 13.31
CA LYS A 113 8.05 16.03 13.29
C LYS A 113 9.32 15.17 13.21
N MET A 114 9.66 14.75 12.00
CA MET A 114 10.82 13.89 11.75
C MET A 114 12.15 14.66 11.63
N PRO A 115 13.30 14.01 11.94
CA PRO A 115 14.63 14.60 11.85
C PRO A 115 15.04 14.93 10.40
N HIS A 116 15.84 15.98 10.19
CA HIS A 116 16.10 16.58 8.87
C HIS A 116 16.53 15.63 7.72
N ASN A 117 17.13 14.46 8.01
CA ASN A 117 17.66 13.54 7.01
C ASN A 117 16.77 12.32 6.70
N TRP A 118 15.62 12.17 7.36
CA TRP A 118 14.80 10.96 7.23
C TRP A 118 14.35 10.68 5.79
N LEU A 119 14.02 11.74 5.05
CA LEU A 119 13.44 11.63 3.70
C LEU A 119 14.47 11.08 2.71
N GLU A 120 15.70 11.56 2.78
CA GLU A 120 16.78 11.11 1.89
C GLU A 120 17.14 9.65 2.16
N THR A 121 17.27 9.26 3.43
CA THR A 121 17.53 7.87 3.81
C THR A 121 16.40 6.94 3.40
N TRP A 122 15.15 7.35 3.63
CA TRP A 122 13.99 6.57 3.22
C TRP A 122 13.91 6.45 1.70
N GLN A 123 14.14 7.54 0.97
CA GLN A 123 14.10 7.57 -0.49
C GLN A 123 15.15 6.62 -1.08
N GLN A 124 16.38 6.63 -0.56
CA GLN A 124 17.41 5.68 -0.99
C GLN A 124 16.98 4.23 -0.73
N LEU A 125 16.51 3.93 0.47
CA LEU A 125 16.04 2.57 0.81
C LEU A 125 14.85 2.13 -0.07
N PHE A 126 13.92 3.04 -0.35
CA PHE A 126 12.79 2.80 -1.23
C PHE A 126 13.24 2.49 -2.65
N LEU A 127 14.11 3.32 -3.24
CA LEU A 127 14.60 3.15 -4.61
C LEU A 127 15.41 1.85 -4.77
N THR A 128 16.29 1.52 -3.83
CA THR A 128 17.01 0.23 -3.84
C THR A 128 16.06 -0.96 -3.72
N THR A 129 15.02 -0.86 -2.89
CA THR A 129 14.01 -1.92 -2.77
C THR A 129 13.18 -2.04 -4.06
N LEU A 130 12.86 -0.91 -4.68
CA LEU A 130 12.10 -0.84 -5.94
C LEU A 130 12.88 -1.49 -7.09
N GLU A 131 14.16 -1.17 -7.20
CA GLU A 131 15.08 -1.83 -8.12
C GLU A 131 15.09 -3.35 -7.90
N CYS A 132 15.22 -3.81 -6.65
CA CYS A 132 15.15 -5.23 -6.35
C CYS A 132 13.80 -5.88 -6.73
N ASP A 133 12.70 -5.16 -6.61
CA ASP A 133 11.35 -5.63 -6.96
C ASP A 133 11.15 -5.73 -8.47
N LEU A 134 11.67 -4.77 -9.24
CA LEU A 134 11.46 -4.70 -10.70
C LEU A 134 12.52 -5.43 -11.51
N VAL A 135 13.78 -5.43 -11.04
CA VAL A 135 14.95 -5.90 -11.79
C VAL A 135 15.43 -7.24 -11.27
N ASN A 136 15.54 -7.38 -9.94
CA ASN A 136 16.11 -8.59 -9.33
C ASN A 136 15.08 -9.70 -9.09
N ASP A 137 13.86 -9.54 -9.59
CA ASP A 137 12.79 -10.53 -9.52
C ASP A 137 12.66 -11.10 -8.09
N LEU A 138 12.62 -10.21 -7.07
CA LEU A 138 12.13 -10.58 -5.74
C LEU A 138 10.86 -11.40 -5.98
N PRO A 139 10.82 -12.69 -5.60
CA PRO A 139 9.83 -13.60 -6.14
C PRO A 139 8.45 -13.02 -5.84
N ALA A 140 7.80 -12.50 -6.88
CA ALA A 140 6.44 -12.02 -6.78
C ALA A 140 5.65 -13.11 -6.08
N LEU A 141 4.82 -12.75 -5.10
CA LEU A 141 4.00 -13.72 -4.39
C LEU A 141 3.40 -14.65 -5.45
N PRO A 142 3.61 -15.98 -5.36
CA PRO A 142 3.22 -16.89 -6.42
C PRO A 142 1.80 -16.55 -6.83
N ALA A 143 1.48 -16.44 -8.13
CA ALA A 143 0.19 -15.89 -8.59
C ALA A 143 -1.05 -16.52 -7.90
N ARG A 144 -0.90 -17.76 -7.41
CA ARG A 144 -1.88 -18.48 -6.58
C ARG A 144 -2.07 -17.88 -5.17
N ILE A 145 -1.00 -17.44 -4.52
CA ILE A 145 -1.02 -16.69 -3.25
C ILE A 145 -1.61 -15.30 -3.45
N ASP A 146 -1.24 -14.60 -4.52
CA ASP A 146 -1.84 -13.29 -4.85
C ASP A 146 -3.37 -13.42 -5.07
N LYS A 147 -3.83 -14.47 -5.77
CA LYS A 147 -5.26 -14.79 -5.88
C LYS A 147 -5.94 -15.01 -4.53
N ALA A 148 -5.30 -15.74 -3.61
CA ALA A 148 -5.85 -15.95 -2.28
C ALA A 148 -5.92 -14.64 -1.47
N ILE A 149 -4.93 -13.77 -1.58
CA ILE A 149 -4.93 -12.46 -0.93
C ILE A 149 -6.01 -11.55 -1.52
N LYS A 150 -6.18 -11.52 -2.84
CA LYS A 150 -7.29 -10.80 -3.51
C LYS A 150 -8.65 -11.32 -3.03
N TYR A 151 -8.79 -12.64 -2.85
CA TYR A 151 -9.98 -13.23 -2.27
C TYR A 151 -10.19 -12.76 -0.81
N MET A 152 -9.15 -12.74 0.03
CA MET A 152 -9.26 -12.19 1.39
C MET A 152 -9.76 -10.74 1.39
N GLN A 153 -9.19 -9.90 0.53
CA GLN A 153 -9.51 -8.47 0.45
C GLN A 153 -10.95 -8.24 -0.02
N ALA A 154 -11.41 -9.01 -1.02
CA ALA A 154 -12.79 -8.93 -1.49
C ALA A 154 -13.82 -9.41 -0.44
N ASN A 155 -13.39 -10.19 0.55
CA ASN A 155 -14.25 -10.86 1.52
C ASN A 155 -13.96 -10.49 2.98
N MET A 156 -13.33 -9.31 3.23
CA MET A 156 -12.86 -8.91 4.58
C MET A 156 -13.94 -8.98 5.67
N GLY A 157 -15.16 -8.51 5.37
CA GLY A 157 -16.31 -8.49 6.29
C GLY A 157 -17.04 -9.82 6.47
N SER A 158 -16.61 -10.89 5.79
CA SER A 158 -17.24 -12.21 5.86
C SER A 158 -16.36 -13.25 6.53
N GLN A 159 -16.91 -14.42 6.86
CA GLN A 159 -16.13 -15.52 7.41
C GLN A 159 -15.27 -16.18 6.32
N VAL A 160 -13.96 -15.93 6.33
CA VAL A 160 -13.01 -16.52 5.37
C VAL A 160 -12.26 -17.70 6.01
N ARG A 161 -12.48 -18.90 5.48
CA ARG A 161 -11.82 -20.13 5.97
C ARG A 161 -10.59 -20.44 5.13
N ASN A 162 -9.65 -21.19 5.70
CA ASN A 162 -8.46 -21.65 4.97
C ASN A 162 -8.81 -22.50 3.74
N LEU A 163 -9.94 -23.21 3.77
CA LEU A 163 -10.44 -23.96 2.61
C LEU A 163 -10.82 -23.04 1.44
N ASP A 164 -11.47 -21.91 1.73
CA ASP A 164 -11.89 -20.94 0.69
C ASP A 164 -10.66 -20.34 0.00
N LEU A 165 -9.63 -20.05 0.79
CA LEU A 165 -8.35 -19.52 0.30
C LEU A 165 -7.57 -20.53 -0.54
N ALA A 166 -7.54 -21.79 -0.09
CA ALA A 166 -6.93 -22.87 -0.86
C ALA A 166 -7.66 -23.09 -2.19
N ASN A 167 -8.99 -23.02 -2.20
CA ASN A 167 -9.81 -23.10 -3.40
C ASN A 167 -9.52 -21.93 -4.36
N ALA A 168 -9.45 -20.70 -3.84
CA ALA A 168 -9.09 -19.51 -4.63
C ALA A 168 -7.69 -19.61 -5.26
N ALA A 169 -6.75 -20.27 -4.56
CA ALA A 169 -5.40 -20.56 -5.05
C ALA A 169 -5.32 -21.81 -5.96
N CYS A 170 -6.43 -22.55 -6.10
CA CYS A 170 -6.51 -23.86 -6.76
C CYS A 170 -5.46 -24.86 -6.22
N LEU A 171 -5.36 -24.96 -4.89
CA LEU A 171 -4.43 -25.83 -4.16
C LEU A 171 -5.18 -26.64 -3.11
N SER A 172 -4.60 -27.76 -2.67
CA SER A 172 -5.06 -28.44 -1.45
C SER A 172 -4.78 -27.57 -0.22
N PRO A 173 -5.56 -27.69 0.87
CA PRO A 173 -5.37 -26.87 2.07
C PRO A 173 -3.96 -26.94 2.67
N ALA A 174 -3.36 -28.14 2.70
CA ALA A 174 -2.00 -28.34 3.22
C ALA A 174 -0.96 -27.62 2.36
N ARG A 175 -1.01 -27.80 1.04
CA ARG A 175 -0.07 -27.18 0.10
C ARG A 175 -0.24 -25.66 0.03
N PHE A 176 -1.48 -25.18 0.15
CA PHE A 176 -1.77 -23.76 0.28
C PHE A 176 -1.13 -23.19 1.54
N TYR A 177 -1.32 -23.83 2.70
CA TYR A 177 -0.77 -23.37 3.97
C TYR A 177 0.76 -23.27 3.92
N GLU A 178 1.43 -24.31 3.46
CA GLU A 178 2.89 -24.34 3.31
C GLU A 178 3.39 -23.24 2.37
N LEU A 179 2.80 -23.14 1.18
CA LEU A 179 3.19 -22.13 0.20
C LEU A 179 2.93 -20.72 0.72
N PHE A 180 1.78 -20.49 1.36
CA PHE A 180 1.44 -19.17 1.90
C PHE A 180 2.39 -18.76 3.03
N GLN A 181 2.66 -19.66 3.97
CA GLN A 181 3.58 -19.38 5.08
C GLN A 181 5.02 -19.18 4.58
N HIS A 182 5.46 -19.96 3.60
CA HIS A 182 6.76 -19.76 2.97
C HIS A 182 6.85 -18.41 2.25
N SER A 183 5.80 -18.01 1.54
CA SER A 183 5.77 -16.77 0.77
C SER A 183 5.53 -15.51 1.60
N THR A 184 4.81 -15.59 2.72
CA THR A 184 4.42 -14.40 3.53
C THR A 184 5.08 -14.37 4.91
N GLY A 185 5.76 -15.44 5.32
CA GLY A 185 6.36 -15.60 6.64
C GLY A 185 5.37 -15.91 7.77
N ILE A 186 4.06 -15.82 7.52
CA ILE A 186 3.00 -16.00 8.52
C ILE A 186 1.86 -16.88 8.00
N SER A 187 1.03 -17.40 8.91
CA SER A 187 -0.12 -18.23 8.50
C SER A 187 -1.21 -17.40 7.80
N PRO A 188 -2.04 -18.01 6.93
CA PRO A 188 -3.13 -17.31 6.25
C PRO A 188 -4.09 -16.56 7.17
N GLN A 189 -4.43 -17.13 8.33
CA GLN A 189 -5.32 -16.50 9.31
C GLN A 189 -4.66 -15.33 10.03
N GLN A 190 -3.35 -15.43 10.31
CA GLN A 190 -2.59 -14.31 10.87
C GLN A 190 -2.52 -13.15 9.88
N TYR A 191 -2.26 -13.43 8.61
CA TYR A 191 -2.26 -12.43 7.54
C TYR A 191 -3.62 -11.74 7.42
N LEU A 192 -4.70 -12.51 7.32
CA LEU A 192 -6.06 -11.98 7.29
C LEU A 192 -6.37 -11.10 8.51
N THR A 193 -5.96 -11.53 9.70
CA THR A 193 -6.13 -10.73 10.94
C THR A 193 -5.39 -9.40 10.84
N GLN A 194 -4.15 -9.38 10.36
CA GLN A 194 -3.39 -8.13 10.18
C GLN A 194 -4.08 -7.19 9.18
N CYS A 195 -4.57 -7.70 8.05
CA CYS A 195 -5.33 -6.91 7.08
C CYS A 195 -6.59 -6.28 7.69
N ARG A 196 -7.36 -7.08 8.45
CA ARG A 196 -8.57 -6.61 9.14
C ARG A 196 -8.27 -5.52 10.16
N LEU A 197 -7.21 -5.69 10.93
CA LEU A 197 -6.78 -4.69 11.93
C LEU A 197 -6.28 -3.39 11.28
N LYS A 198 -5.59 -3.48 10.13
CA LYS A 198 -5.19 -2.30 9.34
C LYS A 198 -6.40 -1.53 8.82
N MET A 199 -7.44 -2.23 8.33
CA MET A 199 -8.71 -1.61 7.94
C MET A 199 -9.44 -1.00 9.15
N ALA A 200 -9.46 -1.69 10.29
CA ALA A 200 -10.09 -1.22 11.51
C ALA A 200 -9.50 0.11 12.00
N LYS A 201 -8.17 0.30 11.93
CA LYS A 201 -7.53 1.59 12.24
C LYS A 201 -8.13 2.73 11.41
N ARG A 202 -8.36 2.51 10.11
CA ARG A 202 -8.94 3.52 9.22
C ARG A 202 -10.37 3.88 9.63
N LEU A 203 -11.22 2.88 9.89
CA LEU A 203 -12.61 3.11 10.30
C LEU A 203 -12.71 3.80 11.67
N ILE A 204 -11.84 3.43 12.62
CA ILE A 204 -11.77 4.09 13.93
C ILE A 204 -11.45 5.58 13.78
N LEU A 205 -10.48 5.93 12.92
CA LEU A 205 -10.12 7.33 12.66
C LEU A 205 -11.21 8.12 11.93
N GLN A 206 -12.13 7.44 11.25
CA GLN A 206 -13.30 8.05 10.62
C GLN A 206 -14.42 8.35 11.63
N GLY A 207 -14.30 7.87 12.87
CA GLY A 207 -15.26 8.13 13.95
C GLY A 207 -16.31 7.02 14.13
N GLU A 208 -16.19 5.91 13.41
CA GLU A 208 -17.15 4.81 13.48
C GLU A 208 -17.23 4.16 14.86
N SER A 209 -18.36 3.53 15.20
CA SER A 209 -18.50 2.84 16.48
C SER A 209 -17.67 1.55 16.52
N LEU A 210 -17.14 1.17 17.68
CA LEU A 210 -16.28 -0.02 17.78
C LEU A 210 -17.03 -1.33 17.47
N SER A 211 -18.35 -1.36 17.70
CA SER A 211 -19.20 -2.49 17.29
C SER A 211 -19.30 -2.56 15.76
N PHE A 212 -19.60 -1.44 15.11
CA PHE A 212 -19.63 -1.37 13.64
C PHE A 212 -18.29 -1.77 13.02
N VAL A 213 -17.17 -1.27 13.56
CA VAL A 213 -15.85 -1.63 13.06
C VAL A 213 -15.57 -3.14 13.17
N ALA A 214 -15.98 -3.77 14.28
CA ALA A 214 -15.78 -5.20 14.46
C ALA A 214 -16.54 -6.02 13.40
N ASP A 215 -17.81 -5.66 13.14
CA ASP A 215 -18.65 -6.31 12.15
C ASP A 215 -18.11 -6.08 10.73
N GLU A 216 -17.76 -4.84 10.40
CA GLU A 216 -17.33 -4.44 9.06
C GLU A 216 -16.01 -5.12 8.62
N VAL A 217 -15.09 -5.32 9.57
CA VAL A 217 -13.82 -6.01 9.29
C VAL A 217 -13.90 -7.52 9.55
N GLY A 218 -15.09 -8.06 9.85
CA GLY A 218 -15.35 -9.51 9.88
C GLY A 218 -14.91 -10.24 11.16
N PHE A 219 -14.91 -9.57 12.31
CA PHE A 219 -14.83 -10.22 13.62
C PHE A 219 -16.21 -10.70 14.08
N SER A 220 -16.26 -11.73 14.93
CA SER A 220 -17.53 -12.27 15.44
C SER A 220 -18.23 -11.35 16.43
N ASP A 221 -17.46 -10.51 17.12
CA ASP A 221 -17.93 -9.61 18.16
C ASP A 221 -16.86 -8.56 18.50
N GLN A 222 -17.29 -7.49 19.17
CA GLN A 222 -16.41 -6.39 19.59
C GLN A 222 -15.31 -6.84 20.57
N SER A 223 -15.53 -7.89 21.37
CA SER A 223 -14.57 -8.36 22.37
C SER A 223 -13.42 -9.14 21.74
N SER A 224 -13.69 -9.97 20.74
CA SER A 224 -12.68 -10.68 19.94
C SER A 224 -11.85 -9.69 19.12
N PHE A 225 -12.51 -8.71 18.49
CA PHE A 225 -11.84 -7.59 17.84
C PHE A 225 -10.92 -6.83 18.80
N GLY A 226 -11.43 -6.42 19.97
CA GLY A 226 -10.67 -5.65 20.96
C GLY A 226 -9.41 -6.38 21.43
N ARG A 227 -9.50 -7.68 21.70
CA ARG A 227 -8.35 -8.52 22.07
C ARG A 227 -7.33 -8.62 20.94
N ALA A 228 -7.77 -8.84 19.70
CA ALA A 228 -6.88 -8.92 18.55
C ALA A 228 -6.16 -7.57 18.30
N PHE A 229 -6.89 -6.46 18.40
CA PHE A 229 -6.34 -5.12 18.23
C PHE A 229 -5.31 -4.79 19.32
N GLN A 230 -5.64 -5.07 20.59
CA GLN A 230 -4.70 -4.85 21.70
C GLN A 230 -3.44 -5.71 21.57
N LYS A 231 -3.59 -6.98 21.14
CA LYS A 231 -2.44 -7.85 20.89
C LYS A 231 -1.52 -7.30 19.80
N ALA A 232 -2.08 -6.68 18.77
CA ALA A 232 -1.30 -6.17 17.64
C ALA A 232 -0.67 -4.79 17.90
N TYR A 233 -1.38 -3.90 18.60
CA TYR A 233 -0.98 -2.49 18.75
C TYR A 233 -0.68 -2.05 20.19
N GLY A 234 -0.75 -2.96 21.16
CA GLY A 234 -0.47 -2.69 22.57
C GLY A 234 -1.57 -1.92 23.33
N LEU A 235 -2.53 -1.32 22.62
CA LEU A 235 -3.61 -0.50 23.17
C LEU A 235 -4.96 -1.04 22.75
N SER A 236 -5.98 -0.88 23.60
CA SER A 236 -7.35 -1.17 23.18
C SER A 236 -7.81 -0.17 22.10
N PRO A 237 -8.75 -0.55 21.21
CA PRO A 237 -9.25 0.34 20.15
C PRO A 237 -9.73 1.71 20.65
N GLY A 238 -10.36 1.75 21.83
CA GLY A 238 -10.85 2.99 22.46
C GLY A 238 -9.74 3.87 23.00
N GLN A 239 -8.71 3.29 23.62
CA GLN A 239 -7.52 4.02 24.06
C GLN A 239 -6.75 4.57 22.87
N TRP A 240 -6.57 3.76 21.83
CA TRP A 240 -5.90 4.18 20.59
C TRP A 240 -6.62 5.35 19.92
N ARG A 241 -7.96 5.30 19.83
CA ARG A 241 -8.78 6.43 19.33
C ARG A 241 -8.52 7.73 20.10
N LYS A 242 -8.48 7.65 21.43
CA LYS A 242 -8.28 8.82 22.29
C LYS A 242 -6.90 9.44 22.04
N GLN A 243 -5.86 8.62 22.01
CA GLN A 243 -4.49 9.06 21.73
C GLN A 243 -4.38 9.77 20.38
N GLU A 244 -4.91 9.17 19.31
CA GLU A 244 -4.89 9.78 17.95
C GLU A 244 -5.67 11.10 17.87
N SER A 245 -6.74 11.23 18.68
CA SER A 245 -7.52 12.47 18.76
C SER A 245 -6.82 13.60 19.52
N GLU A 246 -5.93 13.26 20.45
CA GLU A 246 -5.12 14.20 21.23
C GLU A 246 -3.92 14.68 20.41
N THR A 247 -3.27 13.80 19.65
CA THR A 247 -2.17 14.16 18.73
C THR A 247 -2.60 15.14 17.64
N LYS A 248 -3.84 15.06 17.14
CA LYS A 248 -4.36 16.00 16.12
C LYS A 248 -4.74 17.40 16.64
N LYS A 249 -4.79 17.60 17.96
CA LYS A 249 -5.12 18.90 18.58
C LYS A 249 -3.89 19.70 19.02
N SER A 250 -2.70 19.10 18.97
CA SER A 250 -1.43 19.73 19.36
C SER A 250 -0.57 20.08 18.14
#